data_AF-A0A445ACE7-F1
#
_entry.id   AF-A0A445ACE7-F1
#
_cell.length_a   1.000
_cell.length_b   1.000
_cell.length_c   1.000
_cell.angle_alpha   90.00
_cell.angle_beta   90.00
_cell.angle_gamma   90.00
#
_symmetry.space_group_name_H-M   'P 1'
#
loop_
_entity.id
_entity.type
_entity.pdbx_description
1 polymer ?
#
loop_
_entity_poly.entity_id
_entity_poly.type
_entity_poly.pdbx_seq_one_letter_code
_entity_poly.pdbx_strand_id
1 'polypeptide(L)'
;MVMKMTLVSLWCIQPNPLDRPSMGKVIDMLEGSLESIPYPPKPVLFSPERLVSQYSDISYSNEHETSSTTIEEIDLEKGLM
;
A
#
# COMPACT_ATOMS: atom_id res chain seq x y z
N MET A 1 8.95 2.52 24.88
CA MET A 1 9.48 2.89 23.54
C MET A 1 8.76 2.23 22.38
N VAL A 2 8.51 0.91 22.37
CA VAL A 2 7.92 0.19 21.22
C VAL A 2 6.67 0.85 20.64
N MET A 3 5.68 1.16 21.49
CA MET A 3 4.41 1.77 21.06
C MET A 3 4.59 3.13 20.36
N LYS A 4 5.58 3.93 20.77
CA LYS A 4 5.90 5.21 20.13
C LYS A 4 6.41 5.00 18.71
N MET A 5 7.38 4.10 18.56
CA MET A 5 7.95 3.76 17.26
C MET A 5 6.89 3.15 16.34
N THR A 6 5.98 2.33 16.87
CA THR A 6 4.85 1.79 16.10
C THR A 6 3.89 2.88 15.61
N LEU A 7 3.52 3.85 16.45
CA LEU A 7 2.64 4.93 16.00
C LEU A 7 3.31 5.81 14.93
N VAL A 8 4.58 6.17 15.14
CA VAL A 8 5.34 6.96 14.16
C VAL A 8 5.50 6.19 12.85
N SER A 9 5.82 4.89 12.91
CA SER A 9 5.93 4.08 11.69
C SER A 9 4.60 3.97 10.95
N LEU A 10 3.49 3.79 11.66
CA LEU A 10 2.15 3.77 11.06
C LEU A 10 1.79 5.09 10.36
N TRP A 11 2.21 6.24 10.90
CA TRP A 11 2.07 7.53 10.22
C TRP A 11 2.94 7.64 8.95
N CYS A 12 4.16 7.11 8.97
CA CYS A 12 5.06 7.18 7.82
C CYS A 12 4.65 6.28 6.65
N ILE A 13 3.98 5.16 6.91
CA ILE A 13 3.58 4.18 5.88
C ILE A 13 2.16 4.43 5.32
N GLN A 14 1.53 5.57 5.61
CA GLN A 14 0.18 5.85 5.13
C GLN A 14 0.08 5.71 3.59
N PRO A 15 -0.98 5.07 3.06
CA PRO A 15 -1.15 4.88 1.61
C PRO A 15 -1.27 6.20 0.86
N ASN A 16 -1.99 7.16 1.44
CA ASN A 16 -2.10 8.51 0.90
C ASN A 16 -0.87 9.34 1.31
N PRO A 17 -0.11 9.89 0.35
CA PRO A 17 1.08 10.69 0.66
C PRO A 17 0.77 11.97 1.45
N LEU A 18 -0.45 12.52 1.32
CA LEU A 18 -0.86 13.73 2.05
C LEU A 18 -1.05 13.49 3.54
N ASP A 19 -1.28 12.24 3.94
CA ASP A 19 -1.45 11.86 5.34
C ASP A 19 -0.11 11.58 6.03
N ARG A 20 1.00 11.55 5.28
CA ARG A 20 2.34 11.32 5.86
C ARG A 20 2.86 12.61 6.50
N PRO A 21 3.41 12.53 7.72
CA PRO A 21 4.04 13.69 8.35
C PRO A 21 5.33 14.08 7.60
N SER A 22 5.68 15.37 7.66
CA SER A 22 7.00 15.83 7.22
C SER A 22 8.10 15.28 8.14
N MET A 23 9.34 15.20 7.65
CA MET A 23 10.46 14.71 8.47
C MET A 23 10.68 15.52 9.75
N GLY A 24 10.46 16.84 9.72
CA GLY A 24 10.50 17.66 10.93
C GLY A 24 9.47 17.22 11.95
N LYS A 25 8.23 16.96 11.51
CA LYS A 25 7.16 16.47 12.38
C LYS A 25 7.46 15.06 12.93
N VAL A 26 8.08 14.20 12.13
CA VAL A 26 8.55 12.87 12.59
C VAL A 26 9.57 13.02 13.72
N ILE A 27 10.54 13.93 13.60
CA ILE A 27 11.51 14.21 14.66
C ILE A 27 10.80 14.70 15.92
N ASP A 28 9.88 15.66 15.80
CA ASP A 28 9.10 16.17 16.94
C ASP A 28 8.34 15.05 17.66
N MET A 29 7.74 14.11 16.90
CA MET A 29 7.05 12.94 17.47
C MET A 29 8.03 11.97 18.16
N LEU A 30 9.22 11.79 17.61
CA LEU A 30 10.24 10.90 18.17
C LEU A 30 10.89 11.49 19.43
N GLU A 31 11.03 12.80 19.54
CA GLU A 31 11.59 13.47 20.70
C GLU A 31 10.54 13.72 21.80
N GLY A 32 9.27 13.91 21.42
CA GLY A 32 8.15 14.19 22.32
C GLY A 32 7.57 12.99 23.12
N SER A 33 6.53 13.28 23.91
CA SER A 33 5.75 12.29 24.69
C SER A 33 4.88 11.43 23.77
N LEU A 34 4.63 10.17 24.17
CA LEU A 34 3.71 9.27 23.47
C LEU A 34 2.30 9.86 23.35
N GLU A 35 1.83 10.60 24.35
CA GLU A 35 0.48 11.20 24.36
C GLU A 35 0.32 12.30 23.31
N SER A 36 1.43 12.87 22.83
CA SER A 36 1.42 13.90 21.78
C SER A 36 1.21 13.32 20.38
N ILE A 37 1.21 11.99 20.24
CA ILE A 37 1.09 11.30 18.96
C ILE A 37 -0.33 10.77 18.81
N PRO A 38 -1.18 11.40 17.98
CA PRO A 38 -2.51 10.89 17.70
C PRO A 38 -2.42 9.57 16.91
N TYR A 39 -3.50 8.78 16.97
CA TYR A 39 -3.61 7.60 16.12
C TYR A 39 -3.72 8.00 14.65
N PRO A 40 -2.99 7.33 13.75
CA PRO A 40 -3.08 7.59 12.32
C PRO A 40 -4.46 7.23 11.77
N PRO A 41 -4.87 7.86 10.64
CA PRO A 41 -6.14 7.55 10.00
C PRO A 41 -6.21 6.07 9.63
N LYS A 42 -7.43 5.49 9.70
CA LYS A 42 -7.63 4.12 9.26
C LYS A 42 -7.41 4.06 7.74
N PRO A 43 -6.55 3.16 7.24
CA PRO A 43 -6.37 3.01 5.81
C PRO A 43 -7.68 2.53 5.18
N VAL A 44 -8.11 3.22 4.12
CA VAL A 44 -9.21 2.76 3.29
C VAL A 44 -8.63 1.73 2.33
N LEU A 45 -8.83 0.44 2.63
CA LEU A 45 -8.41 -0.63 1.75
C LEU A 45 -9.49 -0.85 0.70
N PHE A 46 -9.20 -0.47 -0.54
CA PHE A 46 -9.99 -0.92 -1.69
C PHE A 46 -9.67 -2.40 -1.90
N SER A 47 -10.58 -3.28 -1.48
CA SER A 47 -10.58 -4.65 -1.97
C SER A 47 -11.37 -4.67 -3.27
N PRO A 48 -10.77 -5.07 -4.41
CA PRO A 48 -11.56 -5.45 -5.57
C PRO A 48 -12.55 -6.52 -5.10
N GLU A 49 -13.82 -6.36 -5.45
CA GLU A 49 -14.80 -7.41 -5.23
C GLU A 49 -14.25 -8.68 -5.89
N ARG A 50 -14.07 -9.75 -5.12
CA ARG A 50 -13.69 -11.04 -5.71
C ARG A 50 -14.80 -11.36 -6.69
N LEU A 51 -14.53 -11.24 -7.99
CA LEU A 51 -15.39 -11.81 -9.01
C LEU A 51 -15.40 -13.31 -8.74
N VAL A 52 -16.41 -13.79 -8.01
CA VAL A 52 -16.72 -15.21 -7.92
C VAL A 52 -17.18 -15.58 -9.32
N SER A 53 -16.22 -15.93 -10.17
CA SER A 53 -16.50 -16.56 -11.45
C SER A 53 -17.14 -17.90 -11.11
N GLN A 54 -18.48 -17.92 -11.13
CA GLN A 54 -19.28 -19.13 -11.22
C GLN A 54 -18.90 -19.85 -12.53
N TYR A 55 -17.80 -20.60 -12.53
CA TYR A 55 -17.58 -21.65 -13.50
C TYR A 55 -17.68 -22.97 -12.76
N SER A 56 -18.93 -23.43 -12.64
CA SER A 56 -19.26 -24.82 -12.33
C SER A 56 -18.56 -25.74 -13.32
N ASP A 57 -17.90 -26.77 -12.78
CA ASP A 57 -17.53 -28.05 -13.39
C ASP A 57 -17.33 -28.05 -14.91
N ILE A 58 -16.09 -27.85 -15.35
CA ILE A 58 -15.63 -28.46 -16.60
C ILE A 58 -14.26 -29.10 -16.34
N SER A 59 -14.22 -30.42 -16.34
CA SER A 59 -12.97 -31.17 -16.45
C SER A 59 -12.45 -31.08 -17.89
N TYR A 60 -11.25 -30.52 -18.08
CA TYR A 60 -10.40 -30.85 -19.23
C TYR A 60 -8.95 -30.92 -18.76
N SER A 61 -8.38 -32.11 -18.90
CA SER A 61 -6.96 -32.36 -18.77
C SER A 61 -6.23 -31.82 -20.01
N ASN A 62 -5.25 -30.94 -19.82
CA ASN A 62 -3.84 -31.10 -20.23
C ASN A 62 -3.11 -29.75 -20.31
N GLU A 63 -2.07 -29.65 -19.48
CA GLU A 63 -0.73 -29.09 -19.69
C GLU A 63 -0.48 -28.20 -20.92
N HIS A 64 -0.21 -26.89 -20.72
CA HIS A 64 1.10 -26.27 -21.03
C HIS A 64 1.14 -24.74 -20.71
N GLU A 65 2.19 -24.34 -19.99
CA GLU A 65 2.95 -23.08 -20.01
C GLU A 65 2.24 -21.71 -19.95
N THR A 66 2.20 -21.14 -18.74
CA THR A 66 1.92 -19.71 -18.53
C THR A 66 3.23 -18.90 -18.54
N SER A 67 3.53 -18.26 -19.66
CA SER A 67 4.30 -17.01 -19.68
C SER A 67 3.38 -15.90 -20.15
N SER A 68 3.08 -14.92 -19.29
CA SER A 68 2.70 -13.57 -19.72
C SER A 68 2.70 -12.61 -18.55
N THR A 69 3.83 -11.93 -18.44
CA THR A 69 3.97 -10.58 -17.90
C THR A 69 3.15 -9.62 -18.76
N THR A 70 2.25 -8.83 -18.17
CA THR A 70 2.00 -7.44 -18.57
C THR A 70 1.44 -6.68 -17.37
N ILE A 71 2.34 -6.01 -16.64
CA ILE A 71 1.98 -4.78 -15.93
C ILE A 71 1.74 -3.75 -17.01
N GLU A 72 0.60 -3.05 -16.95
CA GLU A 72 0.36 -1.87 -17.76
C GLU A 72 1.56 -0.94 -17.65
N GLU A 73 2.18 -0.79 -18.80
CA GLU A 73 3.31 0.04 -19.14
C GLU A 73 3.19 1.39 -18.44
N ILE A 74 4.14 1.62 -17.53
CA ILE A 74 4.42 2.92 -16.93
C ILE A 74 4.70 3.89 -18.08
N ASP A 75 3.86 4.91 -18.18
CA ASP A 75 4.09 6.12 -18.94
C ASP A 75 5.41 6.77 -18.47
N LEU A 76 6.55 6.47 -19.13
CA LEU A 76 7.78 7.26 -19.04
C LEU A 76 8.86 6.97 -20.11
N GLU A 77 8.50 6.84 -21.39
CA GLU A 77 9.43 7.26 -22.47
C GLU A 77 9.28 8.78 -22.66
N LYS A 78 9.83 9.52 -21.68
CA LYS A 78 10.15 10.93 -21.88
C LYS A 78 11.03 11.07 -23.12
N GLY A 79 10.68 12.01 -24.00
CA GLY A 79 11.72 12.79 -24.67
C GLY A 79 11.45 13.14 -26.12
N LEU A 80 10.56 14.10 -26.36
CA LEU A 80 10.86 15.08 -27.40
C LEU A 80 12.00 15.98 -26.88
N MET A 81 13.23 15.65 -27.25
CA MET A 81 14.19 16.59 -27.84
C MET A 81 15.18 15.83 -28.71
#